data_AF-A0A966R6H9-F1
#
_entry.id   AF-A0A966R6H9-F1
#
_cell.length_a   1.000
_cell.length_b   1.000
_cell.length_c   1.000
_cell.angle_alpha   90.00
_cell.angle_beta   90.00
_cell.angle_gamma   90.00
#
_symmetry.space_group_name_H-M   'P 1'
#
loop_
_entity.id
_entity.type
_entity.pdbx_description
1 polymer ?
#
loop_
_entity_poly.entity_id
_entity_poly.type
_entity_poly.pdbx_seq_one_letter_code
_entity_poly.pdbx_strand_id
1 'polypeptide(L)'
;MPRCLAHGLNFAAQLLKHFAIRRAQMKPISTYLAATLVAAGTISGSAMADEDTEKRGLIEISGCGTASAEPELVRISLHVMSRCNNTSIEAKDANAVLANEIIDVLRKYVPEESAGDDTFRVVADPGSNVRQTETEGYGESLRVICERKWRASEHISAAIKNFADLPALQDELLRVIDKAVAAAPTKGASQTWAELDSPWFDLMPATWERLKNEAQSNALANARHKVAVFEASCNFSGLRLIRVSDPKFTATRSYDKVAMAAAATSTPVKPNMIEVSSQFDFVWSYLEASSLGGQRCAF
;
A
#
# COMPACT_ATOMS: atom_id res chain seq x y z
N MET A 1 1.45 12.68 24.02
CA MET A 1 0.21 12.10 23.44
C MET A 1 0.42 11.96 21.93
N PRO A 2 0.35 10.74 21.37
CA PRO A 2 0.52 10.55 19.93
C PRO A 2 -0.67 11.19 19.21
N ARG A 3 -0.40 12.21 18.41
CA ARG A 3 -1.39 12.85 17.54
C ARG A 3 -1.70 11.87 16.40
N CYS A 4 -2.73 11.05 16.59
CA CYS A 4 -3.35 10.34 15.48
C CYS A 4 -3.81 11.40 14.47
N LEU A 5 -3.22 11.33 13.29
CA LEU A 5 -3.22 12.36 12.26
C LEU A 5 -4.61 12.95 11.99
N ALA A 6 -4.79 14.23 12.35
CA ALA A 6 -5.83 15.10 11.80
C ALA A 6 -5.53 15.51 10.34
N HIS A 7 -4.86 14.66 9.56
CA HIS A 7 -4.43 14.95 8.18
C HIS A 7 -5.33 14.32 7.09
N GLY A 8 -6.50 13.80 7.46
CA GLY A 8 -7.45 13.17 6.53
C GLY A 8 -8.14 14.11 5.52
N LEU A 9 -8.01 15.43 5.64
CA LEU A 9 -8.76 16.37 4.79
C LEU A 9 -7.95 17.05 3.66
N ASN A 10 -6.61 17.03 3.70
CA ASN A 10 -5.80 17.70 2.66
C ASN A 10 -5.17 16.77 1.61
N PHE A 11 -5.11 15.45 1.84
CA PHE A 11 -4.51 14.51 0.87
C PHE A 11 -5.47 14.10 -0.26
N ALA A 12 -6.79 14.13 0.00
CA ALA A 12 -7.81 13.84 -1.02
C ALA A 12 -7.84 14.90 -2.15
N ALA A 13 -7.43 16.14 -1.88
CA ALA A 13 -7.39 17.22 -2.86
C ALA A 13 -6.20 17.13 -3.83
N GLN A 14 -5.11 16.45 -3.47
CA GLN A 14 -3.93 16.28 -4.34
C GLN A 14 -4.04 15.06 -5.28
N LEU A 15 -4.73 13.99 -4.85
CA LEU A 15 -4.98 12.81 -5.69
C LEU A 15 -6.06 13.02 -6.77
N LEU A 16 -6.95 14.00 -6.60
CA LEU A 16 -7.99 14.33 -7.60
C LEU A 16 -7.46 15.07 -8.84
N LYS A 17 -6.22 15.56 -8.84
CA LYS A 17 -5.60 16.20 -10.02
C LYS A 17 -4.88 15.24 -10.98
N HIS A 18 -4.72 13.96 -10.63
CA HIS A 18 -4.05 12.98 -11.49
C HIS A 18 -4.96 11.89 -12.09
N PHE A 19 -6.24 11.83 -11.69
CA PHE A 19 -7.20 10.85 -12.21
C PHE A 19 -8.17 11.37 -13.29
N ALA A 20 -7.99 12.60 -13.77
CA ALA A 20 -8.89 13.21 -14.77
C ALA A 20 -8.65 12.76 -16.22
N ILE A 21 -7.64 11.92 -16.50
CA ILE A 21 -7.34 11.44 -17.86
C ILE A 21 -7.27 9.90 -17.85
N ARG A 22 -8.42 9.24 -17.66
CA ARG A 22 -8.70 7.84 -18.09
C ARG A 22 -10.16 7.50 -17.77
N ARG A 23 -11.09 8.15 -18.46
CA ARG A 23 -12.50 7.71 -18.54
C ARG A 23 -12.82 7.38 -20.00
N ALA A 24 -12.62 6.12 -20.38
CA ALA A 24 -13.38 5.50 -21.45
C ALA A 24 -13.30 3.98 -21.28
N GLN A 25 -14.46 3.35 -21.20
CA GLN A 25 -14.71 1.91 -21.30
C GLN A 25 -14.46 1.06 -20.05
N MET A 26 -15.45 1.03 -19.15
CA MET A 26 -15.82 -0.22 -18.47
C MET A 26 -17.33 -0.43 -18.58
N LYS A 27 -17.70 -1.58 -19.15
CA LYS A 27 -19.07 -2.08 -19.29
C LYS A 27 -19.62 -2.50 -17.91
N PRO A 28 -20.93 -2.39 -17.67
CA PRO A 28 -21.53 -2.82 -16.41
C PRO A 28 -21.48 -4.35 -16.27
N ILE A 29 -20.88 -4.82 -15.17
CA ILE A 29 -20.98 -6.22 -14.75
C ILE A 29 -22.32 -6.37 -14.01
N SER A 30 -23.15 -7.24 -14.56
CA SER A 30 -24.47 -7.63 -14.05
C SER A 30 -24.33 -8.39 -12.72
N THR A 31 -24.78 -7.79 -11.62
CA THR A 31 -24.88 -8.45 -10.31
C THR A 31 -26.18 -9.24 -10.23
N TYR A 32 -26.08 -10.56 -10.13
CA TYR A 32 -27.19 -11.44 -9.79
C TYR A 32 -27.55 -11.27 -8.30
N LEU A 33 -28.74 -10.75 -8.03
CA LEU A 33 -29.39 -10.75 -6.72
C LEU A 33 -29.92 -12.17 -6.44
N ALA A 34 -29.36 -12.84 -5.42
CA ALA A 34 -29.98 -14.01 -4.82
C ALA A 34 -31.01 -13.53 -3.78
N ALA A 35 -32.29 -13.77 -4.05
CA ALA A 35 -33.39 -13.50 -3.14
C ALA A 35 -33.49 -14.63 -2.11
N THR A 36 -33.24 -14.32 -0.84
CA THR A 36 -33.49 -15.24 0.27
C THR A 36 -34.92 -15.05 0.77
N LEU A 37 -35.77 -16.06 0.58
CA LEU A 37 -37.10 -16.14 1.19
C LEU A 37 -36.96 -16.18 2.73
N VAL A 38 -37.50 -15.17 3.41
CA VAL A 38 -37.78 -15.24 4.85
C VAL A 38 -39.22 -15.72 5.02
N ALA A 39 -39.38 -16.92 5.58
CA ALA A 39 -40.66 -17.48 5.95
C ALA A 39 -41.24 -16.70 7.14
N ALA A 40 -42.41 -16.10 6.93
CA ALA A 40 -43.22 -15.48 7.98
C ALA A 40 -43.89 -16.57 8.82
N GLY A 41 -43.29 -16.90 9.97
CA GLY A 41 -43.93 -17.66 11.03
C GLY A 41 -44.60 -16.72 12.02
N THR A 42 -45.93 -16.66 12.01
CA THR A 42 -46.74 -15.96 13.02
C THR A 42 -46.63 -16.70 14.36
N ILE A 43 -45.88 -16.15 15.31
CA ILE A 43 -45.94 -16.57 16.72
C ILE A 43 -46.86 -15.59 17.44
N SER A 44 -48.09 -16.03 17.69
CA SER A 44 -48.98 -15.43 18.69
C SER A 44 -48.44 -15.80 20.07
N GLY A 45 -47.79 -14.83 20.73
CA GLY A 45 -47.29 -14.94 22.09
C GLY A 45 -47.86 -13.83 22.96
N SER A 46 -48.44 -14.24 24.08
CA SER A 46 -49.24 -13.46 25.03
C SER A 46 -48.58 -12.18 25.54
N ALA A 47 -49.38 -11.12 25.60
CA ALA A 47 -49.10 -9.93 26.38
C ALA A 47 -49.11 -10.27 27.88
N MET A 48 -47.96 -10.26 28.54
CA MET A 48 -47.83 -10.14 30.00
C MET A 48 -46.50 -9.47 30.37
N ALA A 49 -46.59 -8.61 31.38
CA ALA A 49 -45.54 -7.86 32.09
C ALA A 49 -44.97 -6.63 31.38
N ASP A 50 -45.38 -5.48 31.91
CA ASP A 50 -44.72 -4.19 31.90
C ASP A 50 -43.32 -4.37 32.52
N GLU A 51 -42.39 -4.89 31.72
CA GLU A 51 -40.99 -5.08 32.09
C GLU A 51 -40.29 -3.74 31.88
N ASP A 52 -40.05 -3.06 33.00
CA ASP A 52 -39.30 -1.83 33.18
C ASP A 52 -38.03 -1.88 32.31
N THR A 53 -38.14 -1.41 31.07
CA THR A 53 -37.14 -1.67 30.03
C THR A 53 -36.02 -0.69 30.28
N GLU A 54 -35.04 -1.10 31.09
CA GLU A 54 -33.86 -0.29 31.40
C GLU A 54 -33.33 0.33 30.10
N LYS A 55 -33.32 1.66 30.04
CA LYS A 55 -32.89 2.38 28.84
C LYS A 55 -31.40 2.11 28.62
N ARG A 56 -31.11 1.39 27.55
CA ARG A 56 -29.74 1.10 27.10
C ARG A 56 -29.27 2.20 26.17
N GLY A 57 -28.23 2.91 26.59
CA GLY A 57 -27.49 3.82 25.73
C GLY A 57 -26.38 3.10 24.98
N LEU A 58 -25.94 3.69 23.87
CA LEU A 58 -24.80 3.22 23.08
C LEU A 58 -23.76 4.32 22.98
N ILE A 59 -22.49 3.96 23.08
CA ILE A 59 -21.36 4.83 22.75
C ILE A 59 -20.47 4.16 21.72
N GLU A 60 -19.98 4.94 20.77
CA GLU A 60 -18.98 4.52 19.80
C GLU A 60 -17.68 5.25 20.10
N ILE A 61 -16.63 4.48 20.35
CA ILE A 61 -15.30 5.00 20.70
C ILE A 61 -14.29 4.43 19.71
N SER A 62 -13.61 5.33 18.98
CA SER A 62 -12.50 4.95 18.13
C SER A 62 -11.23 4.76 18.94
N GLY A 63 -10.62 3.59 18.85
CA GLY A 63 -9.29 3.28 19.40
C GLY A 63 -8.23 3.36 18.31
N CYS A 64 -7.08 3.96 18.63
CA CYS A 64 -5.93 4.01 17.73
C CYS A 64 -4.69 3.47 18.42
N GLY A 65 -3.89 2.69 17.69
CA GLY A 65 -2.64 2.14 18.17
C GLY A 65 -1.60 2.11 17.06
N THR A 66 -0.34 2.28 17.43
CA THR A 66 0.79 2.22 16.51
C THR A 66 1.83 1.23 17.03
N ALA A 67 2.59 0.67 16.11
CA ALA A 67 3.78 -0.13 16.36
C ALA A 67 4.78 0.14 15.23
N SER A 68 6.07 0.02 15.49
CA SER A 68 7.09 0.38 14.49
C SER A 68 8.31 -0.52 14.56
N ALA A 69 9.00 -0.62 13.43
CA ALA A 69 10.29 -1.29 13.31
C ALA A 69 11.15 -0.59 12.25
N GLU A 70 12.45 -0.85 12.26
CA GLU A 70 13.32 -0.47 11.14
C GLU A 70 12.95 -1.29 9.89
N PRO A 71 13.19 -0.75 8.66
CA PRO A 71 13.07 -1.57 7.46
C PRO A 71 14.00 -2.78 7.50
N GLU A 72 13.53 -3.90 6.98
CA GLU A 72 14.26 -5.18 6.97
C GLU A 72 14.67 -5.62 5.57
N LEU A 73 14.01 -5.08 4.54
CA LEU A 73 14.33 -5.33 3.15
C LEU A 73 14.16 -4.07 2.29
N VAL A 74 14.81 -4.07 1.13
CA VAL A 74 14.64 -3.07 0.07
C VAL A 74 14.21 -3.77 -1.20
N ARG A 75 13.17 -3.26 -1.85
CA ARG A 75 12.70 -3.71 -3.16
C ARG A 75 13.26 -2.80 -4.23
N ILE A 76 13.90 -3.42 -5.22
CA ILE A 76 14.36 -2.77 -6.43
C ILE A 76 13.44 -3.19 -7.55
N SER A 77 12.97 -2.22 -8.34
CA SER A 77 12.10 -2.42 -9.49
C SER A 77 12.73 -1.78 -10.72
N LEU A 78 12.64 -2.46 -11.85
CA LEU A 78 13.09 -2.00 -13.14
C LEU A 78 12.02 -2.25 -14.20
N HIS A 79 11.86 -1.29 -15.10
CA HIS A 79 11.03 -1.43 -16.28
C HIS A 79 11.92 -1.56 -17.52
N VAL A 80 12.01 -2.76 -18.10
CA VAL A 80 12.80 -3.02 -19.31
C VAL A 80 11.90 -2.84 -20.52
N MET A 81 12.36 -2.10 -21.51
CA MET A 81 11.55 -1.75 -22.67
C MET A 81 12.36 -1.85 -23.96
N SER A 82 11.76 -2.42 -24.99
CA SER A 82 12.27 -2.35 -26.36
C SER A 82 11.27 -1.64 -27.26
N ARG A 83 11.71 -0.83 -28.21
CA ARG A 83 10.85 -0.13 -29.17
C ARG A 83 11.45 -0.11 -30.57
N CYS A 84 10.62 0.28 -31.53
CA CYS A 84 10.99 0.44 -32.93
C CYS A 84 11.45 -0.85 -33.64
N ASN A 85 11.01 -2.02 -33.18
CA ASN A 85 11.31 -3.32 -33.80
C ASN A 85 10.37 -3.63 -34.96
N ASN A 86 10.85 -4.37 -35.98
CA ASN A 86 10.03 -4.68 -37.16
C ASN A 86 9.02 -5.79 -36.86
N THR A 87 9.39 -6.74 -35.99
CA THR A 87 8.53 -7.86 -35.59
C THR A 87 8.33 -7.91 -34.07
N SER A 88 7.27 -8.59 -33.63
CA SER A 88 7.00 -8.81 -32.21
C SER A 88 8.04 -9.72 -31.55
N ILE A 89 8.61 -10.65 -32.33
CA ILE A 89 9.67 -11.57 -31.89
C ILE A 89 10.97 -10.79 -31.66
N GLU A 90 11.39 -9.96 -32.62
CA GLU A 90 12.55 -9.07 -32.44
C GLU A 90 12.42 -8.19 -31.20
N ALA A 91 11.24 -7.60 -30.98
CA ALA A 91 10.98 -6.78 -29.80
C ALA A 91 11.15 -7.56 -28.49
N LYS A 92 10.57 -8.76 -28.44
CA LYS A 92 10.66 -9.65 -27.28
C LYS A 92 12.10 -10.09 -27.04
N ASP A 93 12.81 -10.53 -28.07
CA ASP A 93 14.16 -11.06 -27.94
C ASP A 93 15.14 -9.96 -27.51
N ALA A 94 15.03 -8.76 -28.09
CA ALA A 94 15.85 -7.62 -27.68
C ALA A 94 15.59 -7.21 -26.22
N ASN A 95 14.32 -7.23 -25.78
CA ASN A 95 13.94 -6.96 -24.39
C ASN A 95 14.49 -8.03 -23.44
N ALA A 96 14.37 -9.31 -23.81
CA ALA A 96 14.84 -10.44 -23.01
C ALA A 96 16.37 -10.45 -22.83
N VAL A 97 17.15 -10.01 -23.82
CA VAL A 97 18.61 -9.89 -23.68
C VAL A 97 18.98 -8.95 -22.54
N LEU A 98 18.43 -7.72 -22.51
CA LEU A 98 18.70 -6.77 -21.44
C LEU A 98 18.11 -7.25 -20.11
N ALA A 99 16.90 -7.81 -20.12
CA ALA A 99 16.27 -8.35 -18.92
C ALA A 99 17.13 -9.44 -18.25
N ASN A 100 17.70 -10.37 -19.03
CA ASN A 100 18.58 -11.40 -18.49
C ASN A 100 19.89 -10.81 -17.91
N GLU A 101 20.51 -9.83 -18.58
CA GLU A 101 21.70 -9.15 -18.02
C GLU A 101 21.37 -8.48 -16.66
N ILE A 102 20.19 -7.85 -16.54
CA ILE A 102 19.71 -7.24 -15.30
C ILE A 102 19.45 -8.31 -14.22
N ILE A 103 18.78 -9.40 -14.58
CA ILE A 103 18.51 -10.53 -13.66
C ILE A 103 19.80 -11.10 -13.11
N ASP A 104 20.83 -11.26 -13.95
CA ASP A 104 22.13 -11.78 -13.54
C ASP A 104 22.87 -10.83 -12.59
N VAL A 105 22.71 -9.51 -12.74
CA VAL A 105 23.18 -8.55 -11.73
C VAL A 105 22.40 -8.73 -10.43
N LEU A 106 21.07 -8.68 -10.46
CA LEU A 106 20.22 -8.76 -9.26
C LEU A 106 20.47 -10.03 -8.45
N ARG A 107 20.66 -11.18 -9.12
CA ARG A 107 20.92 -12.48 -8.47
C ARG A 107 22.16 -12.48 -7.58
N LYS A 108 23.18 -11.67 -7.86
CA LYS A 108 24.38 -11.57 -7.01
C LYS A 108 24.09 -10.95 -5.65
N TYR A 109 23.03 -10.16 -5.56
CA TYR A 109 22.66 -9.38 -4.38
C TYR A 109 21.46 -10.00 -3.62
N VAL A 110 20.77 -10.97 -4.22
CA VAL A 110 19.75 -11.75 -3.53
C VAL A 110 20.45 -12.84 -2.70
N PRO A 111 20.19 -12.95 -1.39
CA PRO A 111 20.91 -13.90 -0.53
C PRO A 111 20.63 -15.35 -0.94
N GLU A 112 21.67 -16.13 -1.22
CA GLU A 112 21.54 -17.55 -1.59
C GLU A 112 20.90 -18.38 -0.47
N GLU A 113 21.14 -18.01 0.79
CA GLU A 113 20.51 -18.67 1.94
C GLU A 113 18.98 -18.50 1.98
N SER A 114 18.43 -17.62 1.14
CA SER A 114 17.00 -17.41 0.98
C SER A 114 16.40 -18.25 -0.16
N ALA A 115 17.15 -19.22 -0.72
CA ALA A 115 16.65 -20.17 -1.69
C ALA A 115 15.52 -21.04 -1.09
N GLY A 116 14.28 -20.58 -1.21
CA GLY A 116 13.08 -21.17 -0.60
C GLY A 116 12.16 -20.15 0.07
N ASP A 117 12.65 -18.94 0.35
CA ASP A 117 11.82 -17.81 0.77
C ASP A 117 11.36 -17.02 -0.47
N ASP A 118 10.05 -17.09 -0.76
CA ASP A 118 9.43 -16.36 -1.87
C ASP A 118 9.61 -14.83 -1.79
N THR A 119 10.00 -14.31 -0.61
CA THR A 119 10.30 -12.89 -0.41
C THR A 119 11.56 -12.47 -1.16
N PHE A 120 12.61 -13.29 -1.14
CA PHE A 120 13.94 -12.96 -1.66
C PHE A 120 14.19 -13.71 -2.97
N ARG A 121 13.53 -13.27 -4.02
CA ARG A 121 13.75 -13.78 -5.37
C ARG A 121 13.68 -12.64 -6.38
N VAL A 122 14.36 -12.85 -7.50
CA VAL A 122 14.17 -12.02 -8.69
C VAL A 122 12.88 -12.46 -9.37
N VAL A 123 11.91 -11.55 -9.48
CA VAL A 123 10.64 -11.76 -10.17
C VAL A 123 10.67 -10.98 -11.47
N ALA A 124 10.36 -11.66 -12.56
CA ALA A 124 10.26 -11.10 -13.90
C ALA A 124 8.80 -11.25 -14.38
N ASP A 125 8.07 -10.14 -14.38
CA ASP A 125 6.68 -10.08 -14.82
C ASP A 125 6.61 -9.69 -16.29
N PRO A 126 6.05 -10.55 -17.17
CA PRO A 126 5.94 -10.22 -18.58
C PRO A 126 5.01 -9.02 -18.76
N GLY A 127 5.48 -8.02 -19.50
CA GLY A 127 4.67 -6.87 -19.86
C GLY A 127 3.97 -7.04 -21.21
N SER A 128 3.59 -5.91 -21.78
CA SER A 128 2.86 -5.87 -23.05
C SER A 128 3.79 -6.01 -24.26
N ASN A 129 3.31 -6.66 -25.32
CA ASN A 129 3.92 -6.64 -26.65
C ASN A 129 2.94 -6.03 -27.64
N VAL A 130 3.16 -4.77 -28.01
CA VAL A 130 2.18 -3.95 -28.73
C VAL A 130 2.79 -3.31 -29.97
N ARG A 131 1.98 -3.18 -31.02
CA ARG A 131 2.35 -2.45 -32.23
C ARG A 131 1.81 -1.02 -32.14
N GLN A 132 2.70 -0.03 -32.08
CA GLN A 132 2.32 1.37 -31.95
C GLN A 132 3.28 2.31 -32.68
N THR A 133 2.86 3.57 -32.85
CA THR A 133 3.73 4.65 -33.33
C THR A 133 4.33 5.35 -32.13
N GLU A 134 5.66 5.38 -32.07
CA GLU A 134 6.41 6.04 -30.99
C GLU A 134 6.65 7.50 -31.36
N THR A 135 6.35 8.40 -30.43
CA THR A 135 6.57 9.85 -30.57
C THR A 135 7.39 10.37 -29.40
N GLU A 136 8.11 11.46 -29.62
CA GLU A 136 8.92 12.15 -28.63
C GLU A 136 8.62 13.65 -28.69
N GLY A 137 8.55 14.31 -27.53
CA GLY A 137 8.37 15.75 -27.45
C GLY A 137 9.61 16.50 -27.95
N TYR A 138 9.41 17.47 -28.83
CA TYR A 138 10.45 18.38 -29.31
C TYR A 138 9.90 19.81 -29.31
N GLY A 139 10.14 20.52 -28.20
CA GLY A 139 9.49 21.81 -27.92
C GLY A 139 7.97 21.64 -27.79
N GLU A 140 7.20 22.41 -28.55
CA GLU A 140 5.73 22.33 -28.61
C GLU A 140 5.22 21.28 -29.62
N SER A 141 6.12 20.59 -30.32
CA SER A 141 5.78 19.61 -31.36
C SER A 141 6.04 18.17 -30.92
N LEU A 142 5.25 17.23 -31.45
CA LEU A 142 5.53 15.80 -31.34
C LEU A 142 6.27 15.33 -32.58
N ARG A 143 7.41 14.68 -32.38
CA ARG A 143 8.24 14.11 -33.44
C ARG A 143 8.07 12.59 -33.45
N VAL A 144 7.67 12.04 -34.59
CA VAL A 144 7.61 10.58 -34.75
C VAL A 144 9.04 10.00 -34.72
N ILE A 145 9.27 9.01 -33.87
CA ILE A 145 10.52 8.25 -33.80
C ILE A 145 10.44 7.06 -34.76
N CYS A 146 9.35 6.31 -34.72
CA CYS A 146 9.09 5.19 -35.61
C CYS A 146 7.59 4.91 -35.73
N GLU A 147 7.14 4.56 -36.94
CA GLU A 147 5.73 4.33 -37.25
C GLU A 147 5.35 2.85 -37.20
N ARG A 148 4.29 2.54 -36.45
CA ARG A 148 3.67 1.21 -36.39
C ARG A 148 4.69 0.07 -36.21
N LYS A 149 5.64 0.26 -35.28
CA LYS A 149 6.64 -0.74 -34.91
C LYS A 149 6.23 -1.47 -33.64
N TRP A 150 6.90 -2.57 -33.33
CA TRP A 150 6.65 -3.34 -32.11
C TRP A 150 7.45 -2.81 -30.93
N ARG A 151 6.78 -2.82 -29.77
CA ARG A 151 7.32 -2.52 -28.46
C ARG A 151 7.06 -3.70 -27.54
N ALA A 152 8.09 -4.14 -26.82
CA ALA A 152 7.95 -5.08 -25.72
C ALA A 152 8.31 -4.38 -24.40
N SER A 153 7.72 -4.85 -23.31
CA SER A 153 7.98 -4.37 -21.96
C SER A 153 8.01 -5.54 -21.00
N GLU A 154 8.80 -5.41 -19.95
CA GLU A 154 8.92 -6.38 -18.86
C GLU A 154 9.20 -5.60 -17.57
N HIS A 155 8.68 -6.08 -16.44
CA HIS A 155 8.95 -5.50 -15.13
C HIS A 155 9.73 -6.52 -14.31
N ILE A 156 10.90 -6.11 -13.83
CA ILE A 156 11.79 -6.96 -13.03
C ILE A 156 11.83 -6.36 -11.63
N SER A 157 11.64 -7.19 -10.61
CA SER A 157 11.81 -6.75 -9.22
C SER A 157 12.60 -7.76 -8.41
N ALA A 158 13.31 -7.28 -7.40
CA ALA A 158 14.02 -8.11 -6.43
C ALA A 158 13.94 -7.50 -5.04
N ALA A 159 13.87 -8.35 -4.02
CA ALA A 159 14.03 -7.92 -2.63
C ALA A 159 15.43 -8.27 -2.13
N ILE A 160 16.04 -7.33 -1.42
CA ILE A 160 17.41 -7.41 -0.94
C ILE A 160 17.41 -7.12 0.55
N LYS A 161 18.18 -7.91 1.29
CA LYS A 161 18.29 -7.80 2.75
C LYS A 161 19.40 -6.83 3.18
N ASN A 162 20.53 -6.85 2.48
CA ASN A 162 21.69 -6.04 2.86
C ASN A 162 21.65 -4.66 2.20
N PHE A 163 21.31 -3.63 2.99
CA PHE A 163 21.21 -2.26 2.49
C PHE A 163 22.57 -1.65 2.13
N ALA A 164 23.66 -2.16 2.69
CA ALA A 164 25.00 -1.66 2.39
C ALA A 164 25.40 -1.92 0.93
N ASP A 165 24.79 -2.93 0.30
CA ASP A 165 25.07 -3.31 -1.08
C ASP A 165 24.32 -2.45 -2.11
N LEU A 166 23.36 -1.63 -1.65
CA LEU A 166 22.47 -0.88 -2.54
C LEU A 166 23.22 0.07 -3.49
N PRO A 167 24.23 0.85 -3.06
CA PRO A 167 24.99 1.69 -3.98
C PRO A 167 25.72 0.87 -5.07
N ALA A 168 26.40 -0.21 -4.68
CA ALA A 168 27.14 -1.06 -5.61
C ALA A 168 26.19 -1.74 -6.63
N LEU A 169 25.03 -2.20 -6.17
CA LEU A 169 23.99 -2.72 -7.04
C LEU A 169 23.50 -1.68 -8.04
N GLN A 170 23.19 -0.46 -7.59
CA GLN A 170 22.70 0.60 -8.47
C GLN A 170 23.75 0.94 -9.54
N ASP A 171 25.02 1.04 -9.17
CA ASP A 171 26.12 1.28 -10.10
C ASP A 171 26.24 0.16 -11.14
N GLU A 172 26.11 -1.11 -10.75
CA GLU A 172 26.12 -2.24 -11.69
C GLU A 172 24.92 -2.23 -12.64
N LEU A 173 23.72 -1.99 -12.11
CA LEU A 173 22.49 -1.90 -12.90
C LEU A 173 22.57 -0.77 -13.93
N LEU A 174 22.98 0.43 -13.50
CA LEU A 174 23.12 1.58 -14.38
C LEU A 174 24.18 1.32 -15.46
N ARG A 175 25.29 0.65 -15.13
CA ARG A 175 26.30 0.28 -16.13
C ARG A 175 25.75 -0.67 -17.21
N VAL A 176 24.92 -1.64 -16.83
CA VAL A 176 24.25 -2.53 -17.79
C VAL A 176 23.27 -1.75 -18.67
N ILE A 177 22.50 -0.83 -18.08
CA ILE A 177 21.56 0.02 -18.81
C ILE A 177 22.28 0.94 -19.80
N ASP A 178 23.34 1.63 -19.35
CA ASP A 178 24.12 2.55 -20.17
C ASP A 178 24.77 1.83 -21.36
N LYS A 179 25.29 0.61 -21.14
CA LYS A 179 25.82 -0.25 -22.20
C LYS A 179 24.76 -0.55 -23.26
N ALA A 180 23.54 -0.89 -22.85
CA ALA A 180 22.45 -1.21 -23.77
C ALA A 180 21.99 0.03 -24.57
N VAL A 181 21.92 1.20 -23.91
CA VAL A 181 21.57 2.47 -24.56
C VAL A 181 22.67 2.90 -25.54
N ALA A 182 23.94 2.77 -25.18
CA ALA A 182 25.07 3.12 -26.04
C ALA A 182 25.19 2.22 -27.28
N ALA A 183 24.72 0.97 -27.20
CA ALA A 183 24.67 0.05 -28.33
C ALA A 183 23.52 0.35 -29.32
N ALA A 184 22.54 1.16 -28.93
CA ALA A 184 21.39 1.47 -29.76
C ALA A 184 21.77 2.44 -30.90
N PRO A 185 21.44 2.14 -32.17
CA PRO A 185 21.79 3.02 -33.28
C PRO A 185 21.03 4.36 -33.24
N THR A 186 21.42 5.26 -34.14
CA THR A 186 20.77 6.56 -34.36
C THR A 186 19.24 6.46 -34.49
N LYS A 187 18.56 7.61 -34.30
CA LYS A 187 17.11 7.78 -34.36
C LYS A 187 16.40 6.90 -35.41
N GLY A 188 15.39 6.14 -34.96
CA GLY A 188 14.53 5.31 -35.83
C GLY A 188 14.93 3.83 -35.90
N ALA A 189 16.10 3.47 -35.36
CA ALA A 189 16.49 2.07 -35.18
C ALA A 189 15.81 1.43 -33.96
N SER A 190 15.93 0.10 -33.84
CA SER A 190 15.54 -0.62 -32.63
C SER A 190 16.33 -0.11 -31.43
N GLN A 191 15.64 0.12 -30.31
CA GLN A 191 16.23 0.60 -29.07
C GLN A 191 15.71 -0.23 -27.92
N THR A 192 16.60 -0.57 -26.99
CA THR A 192 16.26 -1.25 -25.74
C THR A 192 16.91 -0.51 -24.58
N TRP A 193 16.14 -0.22 -23.55
CA TRP A 193 16.60 0.44 -22.33
C TRP A 193 15.86 -0.11 -21.12
N ALA A 194 16.29 0.27 -19.92
CA ALA A 194 15.51 0.05 -18.72
C ALA A 194 15.48 1.31 -17.86
N GLU A 195 14.41 1.45 -17.09
CA GLU A 195 14.24 2.50 -16.10
C GLU A 195 14.35 1.86 -14.72
N LEU A 196 15.27 2.37 -13.89
CA LEU A 196 15.45 1.95 -12.51
C LEU A 196 14.57 2.82 -11.61
N ASP A 197 13.60 2.20 -10.93
CA ASP A 197 12.74 2.90 -9.99
C ASP A 197 13.47 3.27 -8.70
N SER A 198 12.88 4.21 -7.96
CA SER A 198 13.34 4.51 -6.60
C SER A 198 13.21 3.29 -5.70
N PRO A 199 14.26 2.90 -4.96
CA PRO A 199 14.21 1.76 -4.06
C PRO A 199 13.13 1.91 -2.98
N TRP A 200 12.42 0.81 -2.72
CA TRP A 200 11.30 0.78 -1.78
C TRP A 200 11.63 -0.05 -0.54
N PHE A 201 11.79 0.62 0.59
CA PHE A 201 12.10 -0.02 1.87
C PHE A 201 10.84 -0.61 2.51
N ASP A 202 10.93 -1.83 3.01
CA ASP A 202 9.79 -2.60 3.52
C ASP A 202 10.14 -3.45 4.75
N LEU A 203 9.11 -4.04 5.34
CA LEU A 203 9.22 -5.02 6.42
C LEU A 203 9.09 -6.44 5.86
N MET A 204 9.66 -7.40 6.58
CA MET A 204 9.38 -8.82 6.34
C MET A 204 7.91 -9.14 6.66
N PRO A 205 7.29 -10.10 5.96
CA PRO A 205 5.89 -10.48 6.22
C PRO A 205 5.61 -10.85 7.69
N ALA A 206 6.54 -11.55 8.35
CA ALA A 206 6.41 -11.91 9.76
C ALA A 206 6.42 -10.67 10.69
N THR A 207 7.31 -9.71 10.42
CA THR A 207 7.39 -8.46 11.19
C THR A 207 6.17 -7.59 10.93
N TRP A 208 5.67 -7.54 9.69
CA TRP A 208 4.42 -6.85 9.36
C TRP A 208 3.23 -7.38 10.17
N GLU A 209 3.03 -8.70 10.21
CA GLU A 209 1.95 -9.29 11.00
C GLU A 209 2.12 -9.09 12.51
N ARG A 210 3.36 -9.18 13.02
CA ARG A 210 3.65 -8.84 14.42
C ARG A 210 3.26 -7.41 14.75
N LEU A 211 3.69 -6.44 13.94
CA LEU A 211 3.38 -5.02 14.16
C LEU A 211 1.88 -4.73 14.05
N LYS A 212 1.16 -5.43 13.16
CA LYS A 212 -0.32 -5.34 13.10
C LYS A 212 -0.94 -5.77 14.43
N ASN A 213 -0.55 -6.93 14.97
CA ASN A 213 -1.08 -7.42 16.24
C ASN A 213 -0.78 -6.47 17.41
N GLU A 214 0.44 -5.93 17.46
CA GLU A 214 0.83 -4.93 18.47
C GLU A 214 0.03 -3.63 18.33
N ALA A 215 -0.11 -3.10 17.11
CA ALA A 215 -0.91 -1.91 16.84
C ALA A 215 -2.39 -2.12 17.21
N GLN A 216 -2.94 -3.32 16.97
CA GLN A 216 -4.30 -3.65 17.38
C GLN A 216 -4.47 -3.71 18.89
N SER A 217 -3.54 -4.37 19.59
CA SER A 217 -3.53 -4.42 21.06
C SER A 217 -3.49 -3.01 21.65
N ASN A 218 -2.62 -2.16 21.10
CA ASN A 218 -2.49 -0.77 21.50
C ASN A 218 -3.79 0.03 21.22
N ALA A 219 -4.46 -0.23 20.10
CA ALA A 219 -5.73 0.41 19.76
C ALA A 219 -6.85 0.03 20.71
N LEU A 220 -6.94 -1.25 21.10
CA LEU A 220 -7.90 -1.73 22.10
C LEU A 220 -7.62 -1.13 23.48
N ALA A 221 -6.36 -1.10 23.90
CA ALA A 221 -5.97 -0.45 25.16
C ALA A 221 -6.33 1.04 25.17
N ASN A 222 -6.10 1.73 24.04
CA ASN A 222 -6.50 3.12 23.87
C ASN A 222 -8.02 3.32 23.97
N ALA A 223 -8.81 2.47 23.31
CA ALA A 223 -10.27 2.53 23.40
C ALA A 223 -10.77 2.29 24.83
N ARG A 224 -10.26 1.26 25.51
CA ARG A 224 -10.60 0.97 26.91
C ARG A 224 -10.28 2.14 27.82
N HIS A 225 -9.14 2.80 27.62
CA HIS A 225 -8.79 3.99 28.38
C HIS A 225 -9.78 5.13 28.14
N LYS A 226 -10.16 5.39 26.89
CA LYS A 226 -11.19 6.40 26.56
C LYS A 226 -12.55 6.09 27.17
N VAL A 227 -12.94 4.81 27.15
CA VAL A 227 -14.19 4.34 27.77
C VAL A 227 -14.14 4.54 29.29
N ALA A 228 -13.02 4.23 29.95
CA ALA A 228 -12.87 4.45 31.39
C ALA A 228 -12.94 5.93 31.78
N VAL A 229 -12.37 6.83 30.94
CA VAL A 229 -12.52 8.29 31.13
C VAL A 229 -13.99 8.71 30.98
N PHE A 230 -14.70 8.12 30.02
CA PHE A 230 -16.12 8.38 29.80
C PHE A 230 -16.98 7.88 30.98
N GLU A 231 -16.74 6.66 31.47
CA GLU A 231 -17.39 6.08 32.65
C GLU A 231 -17.12 6.88 33.94
N ALA A 232 -15.89 7.37 34.13
CA ALA A 232 -15.58 8.23 35.28
C ALA A 232 -16.29 9.59 35.23
N SER A 233 -16.65 10.07 34.04
CA SER A 233 -17.31 11.36 33.83
C SER A 233 -18.84 11.27 33.85
N CYS A 234 -19.37 10.07 33.70
CA CYS A 234 -20.77 9.79 33.50
C CYS A 234 -21.16 8.59 34.34
N ASN A 235 -22.04 8.76 35.33
CA ASN A 235 -22.52 7.71 36.23
C ASN A 235 -23.34 6.61 35.52
N PHE A 236 -22.76 5.98 34.51
CA PHE A 236 -23.29 4.86 33.77
C PHE A 236 -22.90 3.57 34.48
N SER A 237 -23.75 2.56 34.37
CA SER A 237 -23.48 1.22 34.87
C SER A 237 -23.68 0.18 33.77
N GLY A 238 -23.26 -1.06 34.01
CA GLY A 238 -23.52 -2.15 33.07
C GLY A 238 -22.83 -1.99 31.71
N LEU A 239 -21.69 -1.31 31.67
CA LEU A 239 -20.92 -1.09 30.45
C LEU A 239 -20.45 -2.42 29.86
N ARG A 240 -20.80 -2.68 28.59
CA ARG A 240 -20.46 -3.92 27.88
C ARG A 240 -20.07 -3.62 26.44
N LEU A 241 -18.99 -4.23 25.97
CA LEU A 241 -18.60 -4.18 24.57
C LEU A 241 -19.56 -5.05 23.76
N ILE A 242 -20.22 -4.46 22.75
CA ILE A 242 -21.21 -5.17 21.93
C ILE A 242 -20.74 -5.38 20.49
N ARG A 243 -19.88 -4.50 19.97
CA ARG A 243 -19.37 -4.59 18.59
C ARG A 243 -17.97 -4.00 18.47
N VAL A 244 -17.16 -4.64 17.65
CA VAL A 244 -15.85 -4.15 17.21
C VAL A 244 -15.87 -4.10 15.69
N SER A 245 -15.46 -2.99 15.08
CA SER A 245 -15.34 -2.90 13.63
C SER A 245 -14.11 -3.66 13.10
N ASP A 246 -14.04 -3.87 11.79
CA ASP A 246 -12.82 -4.39 11.18
C ASP A 246 -11.66 -3.37 11.30
N PRO A 247 -10.44 -3.83 11.62
CA PRO A 247 -9.29 -2.94 11.75
C PRO A 247 -8.94 -2.29 10.41
N LYS A 248 -8.68 -0.99 10.44
CA LYS A 248 -8.07 -0.26 9.33
C LYS A 248 -6.58 -0.10 9.62
N PHE A 249 -5.74 -0.65 8.73
CA PHE A 249 -4.29 -0.53 8.83
C PHE A 249 -3.74 0.49 7.85
N THR A 250 -2.79 1.29 8.29
CA THR A 250 -1.96 2.11 7.40
C THR A 250 -0.50 2.00 7.80
N ALA A 251 0.42 2.17 6.85
CA ALA A 251 1.85 2.24 7.14
C ALA A 251 2.46 3.55 6.63
N THR A 252 3.28 4.14 7.48
CA THR A 252 4.00 5.39 7.18
C THR A 252 5.49 5.16 7.35
N ARG A 253 6.29 5.69 6.41
CA ARG A 253 7.76 5.68 6.50
C ARG A 253 8.22 7.01 7.08
N SER A 254 8.99 6.97 8.16
CA SER A 254 9.59 8.17 8.74
C SER A 254 11.05 8.27 8.35
N TYR A 255 11.45 9.44 7.87
CA TYR A 255 12.82 9.76 7.47
C TYR A 255 13.43 10.73 8.48
N ASP A 256 14.70 10.52 8.84
CA ASP A 256 15.40 11.51 9.65
C ASP A 256 15.54 12.81 8.85
N LYS A 257 15.09 13.93 9.42
CA LYS A 257 15.27 15.24 8.79
C LYS A 257 16.76 15.59 8.64
N VAL A 258 17.60 15.14 9.56
CA VAL A 258 19.06 15.35 9.51
C VAL A 258 19.68 14.48 8.40
N ALA A 259 19.24 13.23 8.28
CA ALA A 259 19.69 12.37 7.18
C ALA A 259 19.24 12.89 5.82
N MET A 260 18.03 13.46 5.69
CA MET A 260 17.58 14.08 4.44
C MET A 260 18.44 15.28 4.02
N ALA A 261 18.96 16.05 4.97
CA ALA A 261 19.85 17.19 4.69
C ALA A 261 21.28 16.75 4.36
N ALA A 262 21.78 15.68 5.00
CA ALA A 262 23.13 15.14 4.77
C ALA A 262 23.22 14.22 3.54
N ALA A 263 22.12 13.56 3.16
CA ALA A 263 22.05 12.62 2.02
C ALA A 263 22.08 13.29 0.64
N ALA A 264 22.40 14.59 0.56
CA ALA A 264 22.61 15.31 -0.70
C ALA A 264 23.72 14.67 -1.58
N THR A 265 24.48 13.71 -1.05
CA THR A 265 25.57 12.99 -1.75
C THR A 265 25.33 11.49 -1.94
N SER A 266 24.31 10.87 -1.32
CA SER A 266 24.05 9.43 -1.45
C SER A 266 22.54 9.13 -1.49
N THR A 267 21.99 9.09 -2.70
CA THR A 267 20.68 8.48 -2.96
C THR A 267 20.84 6.97 -3.07
N PRO A 268 19.95 6.16 -2.48
CA PRO A 268 18.63 6.49 -1.92
C PRO A 268 18.63 6.72 -0.40
N VAL A 269 17.67 7.49 0.10
CA VAL A 269 17.50 7.74 1.54
C VAL A 269 16.72 6.59 2.19
N LYS A 270 17.37 5.83 3.09
CA LYS A 270 16.72 4.81 3.92
C LYS A 270 15.82 5.49 4.97
N PRO A 271 14.55 5.09 5.14
CA PRO A 271 13.74 5.54 6.27
C PRO A 271 14.26 4.93 7.57
N ASN A 272 14.21 5.69 8.65
CA ASN A 272 14.63 5.22 9.97
C ASN A 272 13.67 4.15 10.52
N MET A 273 12.37 4.33 10.27
CA MET A 273 11.34 3.40 10.76
C MET A 273 10.15 3.35 9.82
N ILE A 274 9.47 2.20 9.88
CA ILE A 274 8.15 1.97 9.29
C ILE A 274 7.18 1.83 10.46
N GLU A 275 6.24 2.78 10.57
CA GLU A 275 5.17 2.77 11.56
C GLU A 275 3.91 2.16 10.95
N VAL A 276 3.40 1.10 11.58
CA VAL A 276 2.10 0.50 11.30
C VAL A 276 1.09 1.06 12.30
N SER A 277 0.02 1.65 11.81
CA SER A 277 -1.08 2.13 12.62
C SER A 277 -2.33 1.29 12.40
N SER A 278 -3.10 1.08 13.46
CA SER A 278 -4.39 0.39 13.46
C SER A 278 -5.45 1.31 14.06
N GLN A 279 -6.60 1.40 13.41
CA GLN A 279 -7.79 2.06 13.92
C GLN A 279 -8.97 1.09 13.99
N PHE A 280 -9.68 1.11 15.12
CA PHE A 280 -10.92 0.38 15.36
C PHE A 280 -12.00 1.33 15.87
N ASP A 281 -13.24 0.97 15.63
CA ASP A 281 -14.41 1.57 16.27
C ASP A 281 -15.06 0.53 17.17
N PHE A 282 -15.21 0.87 18.45
CA PHE A 282 -15.77 0.00 19.47
C PHE A 282 -17.13 0.56 19.90
N VAL A 283 -18.18 -0.25 19.76
CA VAL A 283 -19.51 0.11 20.26
C VAL A 283 -19.73 -0.56 21.60
N TRP A 284 -20.01 0.23 22.62
CA TRP A 284 -20.33 -0.21 23.96
C TRP A 284 -21.77 0.14 24.28
N SER A 285 -22.47 -0.77 24.97
CA SER A 285 -23.77 -0.49 25.58
C SER A 285 -23.59 -0.15 27.06
N TYR A 286 -24.42 0.74 27.58
CA TYR A 286 -24.47 1.07 29.00
C TYR A 286 -25.93 1.21 29.47
N LEU A 287 -26.15 1.11 30.77
CA LEU A 287 -27.43 1.39 31.41
C LEU A 287 -27.44 2.84 31.88
N GLU A 288 -28.47 3.59 31.49
CA GLU A 288 -28.70 4.93 32.04
C GLU A 288 -29.16 4.80 33.49
N ALA A 289 -28.53 5.56 34.40
CA ALA A 289 -29.03 5.66 35.76
C ALA A 289 -30.47 6.20 35.73
N SER A 290 -31.39 5.48 36.38
CA SER A 290 -32.81 5.84 36.40
C SER A 290 -32.98 7.28 36.90
N SER A 291 -33.87 8.03 36.22
CA SER A 291 -33.92 9.50 36.15
C SER A 291 -34.27 10.26 37.44
N LEU A 292 -34.00 9.70 38.63
CA LEU A 292 -34.39 10.24 39.93
C LEU A 292 -33.40 11.29 40.50
N GLY A 293 -32.68 12.03 39.64
CA GLY A 293 -31.87 13.19 40.05
C GLY A 293 -30.38 13.13 39.72
N GLY A 294 -29.94 12.16 38.91
CA GLY A 294 -28.56 12.05 38.45
C GLY A 294 -28.19 13.13 37.43
N GLN A 295 -27.07 13.80 37.66
CA GLN A 295 -26.45 14.77 36.77
C GLN A 295 -26.26 14.14 35.37
N ARG A 296 -26.92 14.68 34.34
CA ARG A 296 -26.70 14.23 32.95
C ARG A 296 -25.28 14.60 32.54
N CYS A 297 -24.62 13.73 31.76
CA CYS A 297 -23.33 14.05 31.17
C CYS A 297 -23.43 15.33 30.35
N ALA A 298 -22.74 16.37 30.79
CA ALA A 298 -22.63 17.61 30.05
C ALA A 298 -21.48 17.47 29.05
N PHE A 299 -21.81 17.13 27.81
CA PHE A 299 -20.90 17.20 26.67
C PHE A 299 -21.49 18.12 25.61
#